data_AF-A0A937W7V5-F1
#
_entry.id   AF-A0A937W7V5-F1
#
_cell.length_a   1.000
_cell.length_b   1.000
_cell.length_c   1.000
_cell.angle_alpha   90.00
_cell.angle_beta   90.00
_cell.angle_gamma   90.00
#
_symmetry.space_group_name_H-M   'P 1'
#
loop_
_entity.id
_entity.type
_entity.pdbx_description
1 polymer ?
#
loop_
_entity_poly.entity_id
_entity_poly.type
_entity_poly.pdbx_seq_one_letter_code
_entity_poly.pdbx_strand_id
1 'polypeptide(L)'
;MDKDVVNRTIVSRLYYAAHHSAKFLLKLRGYDTDSWRIDVHQRVITEIENEFVNTGLMSWTTLTWLTTLKVKRQKADYALGIMFHEPEVDKVFRLCAQFIAECKRIQGVV
;
A
#
# COMPACT_ATOMS: atom_id res chain seq x y z
N MET A 1 8.61 -9.24 -23.65
CA MET A 1 7.57 -9.23 -22.59
C MET A 1 6.63 -8.08 -22.89
N ASP A 2 5.33 -8.32 -22.91
CA ASP A 2 4.32 -7.28 -23.19
C ASP A 2 4.43 -6.14 -22.16
N LYS A 3 4.54 -4.90 -22.64
CA LYS A 3 4.73 -3.71 -21.79
C LYS A 3 3.58 -3.52 -20.80
N ASP A 4 2.37 -3.87 -21.18
CA ASP A 4 1.22 -3.81 -20.27
C ASP A 4 1.37 -4.84 -19.12
N VAL A 5 1.78 -6.07 -19.45
CA VAL A 5 2.05 -7.12 -18.44
C VAL A 5 3.13 -6.67 -17.44
N VAL A 6 4.17 -6.00 -17.93
CA VAL A 6 5.21 -5.41 -17.05
C VAL A 6 4.60 -4.35 -16.14
N ASN A 7 3.86 -3.40 -16.69
CA ASN A 7 3.30 -2.28 -15.94
C ASN A 7 2.30 -2.75 -14.88
N ARG A 8 1.44 -3.72 -15.22
CA ARG A 8 0.52 -4.37 -14.27
C ARG A 8 1.29 -5.05 -13.13
N THR A 9 2.37 -5.75 -13.47
CA THR A 9 3.25 -6.38 -12.47
C THR A 9 3.87 -5.34 -11.54
N ILE A 10 4.39 -4.24 -12.07
CA ILE A 10 4.99 -3.15 -11.28
C ILE A 10 3.95 -2.56 -10.32
N VAL A 11 2.75 -2.23 -10.80
CA VAL A 11 1.67 -1.67 -9.96
C VAL A 11 1.29 -2.62 -8.82
N SER A 12 1.17 -3.91 -9.13
CA SER A 12 0.88 -4.93 -8.12
C SER A 12 1.99 -5.00 -7.05
N ARG A 13 3.27 -5.04 -7.46
CA ARG A 13 4.41 -5.08 -6.54
C ARG A 13 4.55 -3.82 -5.68
N LEU A 14 4.28 -2.64 -6.23
CA LEU A 14 4.30 -1.39 -5.47
C LEU A 14 3.25 -1.36 -4.36
N TYR A 15 2.04 -1.87 -4.61
CA TYR A 15 1.06 -2.04 -3.55
C TYR A 15 1.54 -2.99 -2.46
N TYR A 16 2.09 -4.15 -2.84
CA TYR A 16 2.58 -5.11 -1.85
C TYR A 16 3.71 -4.53 -0.99
N ALA A 17 4.63 -3.74 -1.56
CA ALA A 17 5.66 -3.05 -0.79
C ALA A 17 5.07 -2.10 0.27
N ALA A 18 4.07 -1.30 -0.10
CA ALA A 18 3.36 -0.43 0.83
C ALA A 18 2.59 -1.23 1.88
N HIS A 19 1.89 -2.30 1.47
CA HIS A 19 1.14 -3.19 2.37
C HIS A 19 2.04 -3.87 3.40
N HIS A 20 3.21 -4.37 3.00
CA HIS A 20 4.17 -4.96 3.94
C HIS A 20 4.78 -3.93 4.90
N SER A 21 5.00 -2.70 4.43
CA SER A 21 5.44 -1.60 5.30
C SER A 21 4.39 -1.27 6.37
N ALA A 22 3.12 -1.24 5.98
CA ALA A 22 1.99 -1.09 6.89
C ALA A 22 1.88 -2.27 7.89
N LYS A 23 1.99 -3.51 7.42
CA LYS A 23 2.03 -4.69 8.31
C LYS A 23 3.15 -4.59 9.32
N PHE A 24 4.34 -4.13 8.92
CA PHE A 24 5.47 -3.98 9.83
C PHE A 24 5.20 -2.92 10.90
N LEU A 25 4.60 -1.78 10.57
CA LEU A 25 4.15 -0.80 11.56
C LEU A 25 3.19 -1.40 12.59
N LEU A 26 2.22 -2.19 12.14
CA LEU A 26 1.27 -2.87 13.02
C LEU A 26 1.95 -3.91 13.91
N LYS A 27 2.95 -4.64 13.40
CA LYS A 27 3.77 -5.54 14.22
C LYS A 27 4.50 -4.79 15.34
N LEU A 28 5.03 -3.60 15.06
CA LEU A 28 5.64 -2.74 16.09
C LEU A 28 4.63 -2.28 17.17
N ARG A 29 3.33 -2.27 16.84
CA ARG A 29 2.23 -2.03 17.78
C ARG A 29 1.71 -3.30 18.47
N GLY A 30 2.36 -4.44 18.27
CA GLY A 30 2.02 -5.71 18.92
C GLY A 30 0.99 -6.57 18.17
N TYR A 31 0.60 -6.20 16.95
CA TYR A 31 -0.31 -7.02 16.16
C TYR A 31 0.42 -8.22 15.53
N ASP A 32 -0.15 -9.42 15.71
CA ASP A 32 0.26 -10.60 14.95
C ASP A 32 -0.41 -10.62 13.57
N THR A 33 0.14 -9.84 12.64
CA THR A 33 -0.41 -9.71 11.29
C THR A 33 -0.21 -10.95 10.40
N ASP A 34 0.55 -11.96 10.83
CA ASP A 34 0.83 -13.17 10.03
C ASP A 34 -0.17 -14.30 10.32
N SER A 35 -0.87 -14.25 11.45
CA SER A 35 -2.01 -15.14 11.74
C SER A 35 -3.30 -14.72 11.04
N TRP A 36 -3.35 -13.54 10.41
CA TRP A 36 -4.55 -13.09 9.70
C TRP A 36 -4.79 -13.93 8.44
N ARG A 37 -6.01 -14.44 8.27
CA ARG A 37 -6.36 -15.36 7.17
C ARG A 37 -7.33 -14.77 6.16
N ILE A 38 -8.26 -13.92 6.61
CA ILE A 38 -9.36 -13.38 5.80
C ILE A 38 -9.21 -11.87 5.71
N ASP A 39 -9.45 -11.32 4.51
CA ASP A 39 -9.49 -9.88 4.22
C ASP A 39 -8.28 -9.09 4.74
N VAL A 40 -7.11 -9.72 4.75
CA VAL A 40 -5.85 -9.17 5.29
C VAL A 40 -5.56 -7.77 4.73
N HIS A 41 -5.84 -7.54 3.45
CA HIS A 41 -5.63 -6.24 2.80
C HIS A 41 -6.53 -5.14 3.37
N GLN A 42 -7.80 -5.44 3.63
CA GLN A 42 -8.73 -4.47 4.21
C GLN A 42 -8.45 -4.29 5.70
N ARG A 43 -8.18 -5.38 6.41
CA ARG A 43 -7.82 -5.36 7.82
C ARG A 43 -6.59 -4.49 8.08
N VAL A 44 -5.51 -4.63 7.30
CA VAL A 44 -4.34 -3.75 7.42
C VAL A 44 -4.71 -2.28 7.28
N ILE A 45 -5.58 -1.91 6.34
CA ILE A 45 -6.00 -0.51 6.15
C ILE A 45 -6.76 -0.02 7.39
N THR A 46 -7.72 -0.80 7.89
CA THR A 46 -8.51 -0.46 9.07
C THR A 46 -7.65 -0.31 10.33
N GLU A 47 -6.70 -1.23 10.56
CA GLU A 47 -5.83 -1.12 11.73
C GLU A 47 -4.82 0.04 11.59
N ILE A 48 -4.34 0.36 10.38
CA ILE A 48 -3.52 1.57 10.18
C ILE A 48 -4.31 2.84 10.49
N GLU A 49 -5.57 2.90 10.07
CA GLU A 49 -6.46 4.01 10.38
C GLU A 49 -6.62 4.17 11.90
N ASN A 50 -6.95 3.09 12.61
CA ASN A 50 -7.14 3.10 14.05
C ASN A 50 -5.86 3.49 14.82
N GLU A 51 -4.75 2.85 14.51
CA GLU A 51 -3.53 2.94 15.31
C GLU A 51 -2.69 4.17 15.01
N PHE A 52 -2.74 4.67 13.77
CA PHE A 52 -1.85 5.75 13.33
C PHE A 52 -2.60 6.99 12.86
N VAL A 53 -3.75 6.85 12.20
CA VAL A 53 -4.47 8.03 11.68
C VAL A 53 -5.31 8.68 12.77
N ASN A 54 -6.16 7.90 13.44
CA ASN A 54 -7.05 8.37 14.49
C ASN A 54 -6.29 8.84 15.74
N THR A 55 -5.04 8.40 15.91
CA THR A 55 -4.12 8.85 16.97
C THR A 55 -3.28 10.07 16.57
N GLY A 56 -3.39 10.54 15.32
CA GLY A 56 -2.65 11.71 14.80
C GLY A 56 -1.19 11.43 14.43
N LEU A 57 -0.73 10.18 14.46
CA LEU A 57 0.64 9.79 14.09
C LEU A 57 0.87 9.75 12.57
N MET A 58 -0.19 9.63 11.79
CA MET A 58 -0.22 9.58 10.33
C MET A 58 -1.39 10.41 9.81
N SER A 59 -1.23 11.06 8.66
CA SER A 59 -2.32 11.83 8.06
C SER A 59 -3.36 10.95 7.34
N TRP A 60 -4.60 11.43 7.24
CA TRP A 60 -5.63 10.85 6.36
C TRP A 60 -5.21 10.80 4.89
N THR A 61 -4.41 11.77 4.44
CA THR A 61 -3.83 11.77 3.09
C THR A 61 -2.92 10.57 2.87
N THR A 62 -2.10 10.22 3.88
CA THR A 62 -1.21 9.06 3.78
C THR A 62 -2.01 7.75 3.70
N LEU A 63 -3.07 7.59 4.50
CA LEU A 63 -3.98 6.44 4.39
C LEU A 63 -4.62 6.36 2.99
N THR A 64 -5.00 7.51 2.43
CA THR A 64 -5.58 7.61 1.08
C THR A 64 -4.62 7.12 0.01
N TRP A 65 -3.31 7.28 0.18
CA TRP A 65 -2.32 6.70 -0.74
C TRP A 65 -2.35 5.17 -0.70
N LEU A 66 -2.38 4.55 0.49
CA LEU A 66 -2.46 3.10 0.63
C LEU A 66 -3.75 2.52 0.04
N THR A 67 -4.90 3.16 0.29
CA THR A 67 -6.19 2.72 -0.26
C THR A 67 -6.21 2.86 -1.79
N THR A 68 -5.64 3.96 -2.32
CA THR A 68 -5.48 4.15 -3.77
C THR A 68 -4.60 3.06 -4.39
N LEU A 69 -3.48 2.73 -3.76
CA LEU A 69 -2.59 1.64 -4.21
C LEU A 69 -3.33 0.30 -4.24
N LYS A 70 -4.15 -0.01 -3.22
CA LYS A 70 -4.97 -1.24 -3.18
C LYS A 70 -5.91 -1.31 -4.39
N VAL A 71 -6.63 -0.23 -4.68
CA VAL A 71 -7.56 -0.16 -5.83
C VAL A 71 -6.81 -0.33 -7.15
N LYS A 72 -5.65 0.31 -7.31
CA LYS A 72 -4.83 0.18 -8.51
C LYS A 72 -4.31 -1.24 -8.70
N ARG A 73 -3.84 -1.89 -7.64
CA ARG A 73 -3.45 -3.30 -7.66
C ARG A 73 -4.63 -4.22 -7.99
N GLN A 74 -5.82 -4.00 -7.43
CA GLN A 74 -7.00 -4.80 -7.78
C GLN A 74 -7.32 -4.74 -9.29
N LYS A 75 -7.19 -3.55 -9.90
CA LYS A 75 -7.33 -3.39 -11.35
C LYS A 75 -6.21 -4.10 -12.12
N ALA A 76 -4.97 -3.95 -11.69
CA ALA A 76 -3.81 -4.60 -12.31
C ALA A 76 -3.83 -6.13 -12.22
N ASP A 77 -4.42 -6.70 -11.17
CA ASP A 77 -4.46 -8.15 -11.00
C ASP A 77 -5.69 -8.78 -11.68
N TYR A 78 -6.86 -8.10 -11.66
CA TYR A 78 -8.14 -8.76 -11.98
C TYR A 78 -8.95 -8.11 -13.11
N ALA A 79 -8.72 -6.85 -13.44
CA ALA A 79 -9.49 -6.19 -14.50
C ALA A 79 -8.87 -6.49 -15.87
N LEU A 80 -9.45 -7.45 -16.60
CA LEU A 80 -9.11 -7.74 -17.99
C LEU A 80 -9.56 -6.56 -18.86
N GLY A 81 -8.66 -6.01 -19.67
CA GLY A 81 -8.95 -4.87 -20.57
C GLY A 81 -8.57 -3.47 -20.04
N ILE A 82 -8.06 -3.36 -18.82
CA ILE A 82 -7.43 -2.11 -18.35
C ILE A 82 -5.94 -2.15 -18.67
N MET A 83 -5.46 -1.19 -19.46
CA MET A 83 -4.03 -1.03 -19.70
C MET A 83 -3.42 0.01 -18.75
N PHE A 84 -2.23 -0.28 -18.23
CA PHE A 84 -1.48 0.66 -17.42
C PHE A 84 -0.40 1.34 -18.27
N HIS A 85 -0.51 2.66 -18.41
CA HIS A 85 0.48 3.47 -19.12
C HIS A 85 1.52 4.06 -18.18
N GLU A 86 2.69 4.42 -18.70
CA GLU A 86 3.82 4.93 -17.91
C GLU A 86 3.45 6.08 -16.96
N PRO A 87 2.68 7.12 -17.35
CA PRO A 87 2.33 8.20 -16.43
C PRO A 87 1.52 7.72 -15.21
N GLU A 88 0.71 6.68 -15.38
CA GLU A 88 -0.04 6.07 -14.30
C GLU A 88 0.87 5.24 -13.38
N VAL A 89 1.78 4.46 -13.96
CA VAL A 89 2.78 3.69 -13.20
C VAL A 89 3.65 4.61 -12.36
N ASP A 90 4.12 5.72 -12.93
CA ASP A 90 4.91 6.73 -12.24
C ASP A 90 4.15 7.37 -11.07
N LYS A 91 2.84 7.61 -11.25
CA LYS A 91 1.98 8.10 -10.16
C LYS A 91 1.88 7.06 -9.04
N VAL A 92 1.65 5.80 -9.37
CA VAL A 92 1.61 4.69 -8.38
C VAL A 92 2.95 4.58 -7.65
N PHE A 93 4.07 4.70 -8.36
CA PHE A 93 5.41 4.68 -7.78
C PHE A 93 5.59 5.81 -6.76
N ARG A 94 5.24 7.05 -7.11
CA ARG A 94 5.34 8.19 -6.19
C ARG A 94 4.49 8.01 -4.93
N LEU A 95 3.25 7.54 -5.08
CA LEU A 95 2.37 7.25 -3.94
C LEU A 95 2.96 6.18 -3.01
N CYS A 96 3.51 5.10 -3.58
CA CYS A 96 4.19 4.05 -2.83
C CYS A 96 5.40 4.60 -2.08
N ALA A 97 6.26 5.36 -2.74
CA ALA A 97 7.45 5.96 -2.15
C ALA A 97 7.10 6.91 -0.99
N GLN A 98 6.09 7.76 -1.17
CA GLN A 98 5.61 8.68 -0.13
C GLN A 98 5.03 7.93 1.08
N PHE A 99 4.23 6.89 0.84
CA PHE A 99 3.69 6.06 1.92
C PHE A 99 4.80 5.35 2.72
N ILE A 100 5.78 4.76 2.03
CA ILE A 100 6.91 4.08 2.68
C ILE A 100 7.78 5.07 3.44
N ALA A 101 8.02 6.26 2.91
CA ALA A 101 8.76 7.32 3.60
C ALA A 101 8.06 7.70 4.92
N GLU A 102 6.74 7.85 4.91
CA GLU A 102 5.98 8.10 6.13
C GLU A 102 6.08 6.95 7.13
N CYS A 103 6.02 5.69 6.66
CA CYS A 103 6.21 4.54 7.53
C CYS A 103 7.59 4.56 8.21
N LYS A 104 8.65 4.89 7.46
CA LYS A 104 10.01 5.01 8.01
C LYS A 104 10.14 6.15 9.02
N ARG A 105 9.49 7.30 8.76
CA ARG A 105 9.44 8.42 9.70
C ARG A 105 8.83 7.98 11.03
N ILE A 106 7.71 7.26 11.00
CA ILE A 106 7.04 6.74 12.19
C ILE A 106 7.91 5.72 12.94
N GLN A 107 8.74 4.95 12.22
CA GLN A 107 9.69 4.00 12.82
C GLN A 107 10.92 4.69 13.44
N GLY A 108 11.15 5.98 13.18
CA GLY A 108 12.37 6.69 13.60
C GLY A 108 13.62 6.31 12.80
N VAL A 109 13.45 5.86 11.54
CA VAL A 109 14.55 5.42 10.64
C VAL A 109 14.88 6.49 9.58
N VAL A 110 14.63 7.76 9.89
CA VAL A 110 14.86 8.91 9.00
C VAL A 110 15.57 10.02 9.75
#